data_AF-A0ABD0MQ04-F1
#
_entry.id   AF-A0ABD0MQ04-F1
#
_cell.length_a   1.000
_cell.length_b   1.000
_cell.length_c   1.000
_cell.angle_alpha   90.00
_cell.angle_beta   90.00
_cell.angle_gamma   90.00
#
_symmetry.space_group_name_H-M   'P 1'
#
loop_
_entity.id
_entity.type
_entity.pdbx_description
1 polymer ?
#
loop_
_entity_poly.entity_id
_entity_poly.type
_entity_poly.pdbx_seq_one_letter_code
_entity_poly.pdbx_strand_id
1 'polypeptide(L)'
;QEIRIIKFSDATWITIQSKKTFHTQGEWELISINVTNSITNIIEVIEMDQLIYQITIKRRPLFYVINFMLPVFFFLVLDVMSFFIDGSGTDKLNFKVTLLLSISVFLLILNDTLPSTADKIPLI
;
A
#
# COMPACT_ATOMS: atom_id res chain seq x y z
N GLN A 1 36.04 21.21 23.09
CA GLN A 1 35.43 19.91 23.43
C GLN A 1 34.40 19.61 22.36
N GLU A 2 34.75 18.74 21.41
CA GLU A 2 33.89 18.44 20.25
C GLU A 2 32.70 17.58 20.71
N ILE A 3 31.49 18.00 20.34
CA ILE A 3 30.25 17.29 20.68
C ILE A 3 30.10 16.13 19.69
N ARG A 4 30.41 14.90 20.12
CA ARG A 4 30.13 13.69 19.35
C ARG A 4 28.72 13.17 19.64
N ILE A 5 27.94 12.95 18.59
CA ILE A 5 26.62 12.35 18.64
C ILE A 5 26.79 10.84 18.68
N ILE A 6 26.74 10.30 19.89
CA ILE A 6 26.76 8.86 20.14
C ILE A 6 25.37 8.25 19.89
N LYS A 7 25.33 7.07 19.26
CA LYS A 7 24.09 6.29 19.14
C LYS A 7 23.61 5.94 20.54
N PHE A 8 22.36 6.27 20.85
CA PHE A 8 21.77 5.98 22.17
C PHE A 8 21.62 4.47 22.42
N SER A 9 21.46 3.67 21.36
CA SER A 9 21.21 2.22 21.48
C SER A 9 21.51 1.48 20.16
N ASP A 10 21.65 0.15 20.25
CA ASP A 10 21.79 -0.72 19.09
C ASP A 10 20.55 -0.66 18.19
N ALA A 11 20.77 -0.62 16.87
CA ALA A 11 19.70 -0.55 15.87
C ALA A 11 18.69 -1.71 16.00
N THR A 12 19.16 -2.88 16.45
CA THR A 12 18.32 -4.06 16.74
C THR A 12 17.39 -3.83 17.92
N TRP A 13 17.89 -3.22 19.00
CA TRP A 13 17.08 -2.89 20.19
C TRP A 13 15.99 -1.87 19.86
N ILE A 14 16.36 -0.80 19.15
CA ILE A 14 15.42 0.24 18.70
C ILE A 14 14.32 -0.40 17.84
N THR A 15 14.68 -1.25 16.88
CA THR A 15 13.70 -1.94 16.03
C THR A 15 12.73 -2.81 16.85
N ILE A 16 13.23 -3.60 17.80
CA ILE A 16 12.39 -4.50 18.61
C ILE A 16 11.42 -3.72 19.50
N GLN A 17 11.91 -2.66 20.16
CA GLN A 17 11.06 -1.82 21.02
C GLN A 17 10.03 -1.06 20.19
N SER A 18 10.45 -0.47 19.07
CA SER A 18 9.53 0.20 18.15
C SER A 18 8.47 -0.76 17.63
N LYS A 19 8.81 -2.00 17.28
CA LYS A 19 7.84 -3.01 16.82
C LYS A 19 6.80 -3.39 17.89
N LYS A 20 7.16 -3.35 19.18
CA LYS A 20 6.21 -3.60 20.28
C LYS A 20 5.20 -2.48 20.46
N THR A 21 5.60 -1.23 20.18
CA THR A 21 4.74 -0.04 20.31
C THR A 21 4.04 0.31 18.99
N PHE A 22 4.51 -0.23 17.86
CA PHE A 22 3.97 0.04 16.54
C PHE A 22 2.64 -0.68 16.32
N HIS A 23 1.56 -0.04 16.76
CA HIS A 23 0.19 -0.46 16.48
C HIS A 23 -0.28 0.14 15.16
N THR A 24 0.07 -0.47 14.03
CA THR A 24 -0.56 -0.11 12.75
C THR A 24 -1.81 -0.93 12.52
N GLN A 25 -2.94 -0.23 12.51
CA GLN A 25 -4.27 -0.79 12.24
C GLN A 25 -4.49 -1.15 10.75
N GLY A 26 -3.48 -1.69 10.05
CA GLY A 26 -3.73 -2.49 8.84
C GLY A 26 -2.87 -2.21 7.61
N GLU A 27 -2.34 -1.01 7.39
CA GLU A 27 -1.74 -0.69 6.08
C GLU A 27 -0.22 -0.86 5.99
N TRP A 28 0.50 -0.61 7.08
CA TRP A 28 1.96 -0.55 7.05
C TRP A 28 2.56 -1.42 8.15
N GLU A 29 3.52 -2.25 7.80
CA GLU A 29 4.29 -3.05 8.73
C GLU A 29 5.70 -2.48 8.85
N LEU A 30 6.16 -2.27 10.09
CA LEU A 30 7.54 -1.90 10.37
C LEU A 30 8.45 -3.13 10.16
N ILE A 31 9.40 -3.03 9.22
CA ILE A 31 10.38 -4.08 8.95
C ILE A 31 11.61 -3.90 9.83
N SER A 32 12.27 -2.74 9.72
CA SER A 32 13.55 -2.47 10.38
C SER A 32 13.83 -0.99 10.50
N ILE A 33 14.58 -0.62 11.53
CA ILE A 33 15.15 0.71 11.71
C ILE A 33 16.66 0.55 11.71
N ASN A 34 17.35 1.16 10.75
CA ASN A 34 18.81 1.21 10.71
C ASN A 34 19.31 2.59 11.11
N VAL A 35 20.43 2.64 11.82
CA VAL A 35 21.03 3.89 12.31
C VAL A 35 22.46 3.97 11.81
N THR A 36 22.73 4.92 10.93
CA THR A 36 24.08 5.18 10.39
C THR A 36 24.58 6.53 10.88
N ASN A 37 25.84 6.56 11.32
CA ASN A 37 26.53 7.81 11.61
C ASN A 37 27.26 8.20 10.33
N SER A 38 27.05 9.42 9.86
CA SER A 38 27.80 10.01 8.76
C SER A 38 28.36 11.33 9.23
N ILE A 39 29.62 11.59 8.89
CA ILE A 39 30.19 12.93 9.06
C ILE A 39 29.96 13.62 7.73
N THR A 40 29.31 14.79 7.74
CA THR A 40 29.11 15.59 6.53
C THR A 40 29.96 16.85 6.62
N ASN A 41 30.72 17.10 5.55
CA ASN A 41 31.51 18.32 5.41
C ASN A 41 30.66 19.31 4.62
N ILE A 42 30.01 20.22 5.33
CA ILE A 42 29.18 21.27 4.71
C ILE A 42 30.09 22.36 4.10
N ILE A 43 31.27 22.57 4.70
CA ILE A 43 32.33 23.48 4.29
C ILE A 43 33.66 22.73 4.56
N GLU A 44 34.70 22.91 3.74
CA GLU A 44 36.03 22.25 3.89
C GLU A 44 36.67 22.37 5.30
N VAL A 45 36.12 23.21 6.18
CA VAL A 45 36.62 23.51 7.54
C VAL A 45 35.68 23.03 8.65
N ILE A 46 34.42 22.67 8.37
CA ILE A 46 33.43 22.32 9.39
C ILE A 46 32.93 20.89 9.18
N GLU A 47 33.40 19.99 10.03
CA GLU A 47 32.88 18.63 10.16
C GLU A 47 31.67 18.65 11.11
N MET A 48 30.50 18.21 10.63
CA MET A 48 29.32 18.03 11.47
C MET A 48 28.98 16.55 11.58
N ASP A 49 28.75 16.09 12.82
CA ASP A 49 28.28 14.74 13.08
C ASP A 49 26.79 14.65 12.74
N GLN A 50 26.42 13.73 11.86
CA GLN A 50 25.04 13.51 11.41
C GLN A 50 24.60 12.09 11.72
N LEU A 51 23.47 11.98 12.41
CA LEU A 51 22.83 10.72 12.72
C LEU A 51 21.65 10.48 11.77
N ILE A 52 21.75 9.46 10.93
CA ILE A 52 20.73 9.12 9.93
C ILE A 52 19.94 7.90 10.42
N TYR A 53 18.63 8.09 10.57
CA TYR A 53 17.67 7.03 10.87
C TYR A 53 16.97 6.60 9.59
N GLN A 54 17.22 5.37 9.15
CA GLN A 54 16.56 4.77 7.99
C GLN A 54 15.47 3.81 8.46
N ILE A 55 14.21 4.17 8.22
CA ILE A 55 13.04 3.38 8.62
C ILE A 55 12.51 2.66 7.38
N THR A 56 12.44 1.34 7.43
CA THR A 56 11.89 0.50 6.36
C THR A 56 10.51 0.00 6.77
N ILE A 57 9.49 0.33 5.97
CA ILE A 57 8.09 -0.07 6.14
C ILE A 57 7.58 -0.80 4.89
N LYS A 58 6.66 -1.74 5.07
CA LYS A 58 6.02 -2.52 3.99
C LYS A 58 4.51 -2.32 3.99
N ARG A 59 3.91 -2.09 2.82
CA ARG A 59 2.44 -2.06 2.68
C ARG A 59 1.85 -3.47 2.78
N ARG A 60 0.74 -3.63 3.49
CA ARG A 60 -0.08 -4.85 3.56
C ARG A 60 -1.46 -4.58 2.92
N PRO A 61 -1.67 -4.90 1.63
CA PRO A 61 -2.92 -4.58 0.94
C PRO A 61 -4.07 -5.58 1.18
N LEU A 62 -3.95 -6.51 2.15
CA LEU A 62 -4.87 -7.65 2.29
C LEU A 62 -6.34 -7.23 2.42
N PHE A 63 -6.64 -6.20 3.22
CA PHE A 63 -8.01 -5.70 3.37
C PHE A 63 -8.56 -5.06 2.10
N TYR A 64 -7.71 -4.35 1.34
CA TYR A 64 -8.07 -3.78 0.04
C TYR A 64 -8.40 -4.87 -0.99
N VAL A 65 -7.60 -5.94 -1.03
CA VAL A 65 -7.83 -7.07 -1.96
C VAL A 65 -9.10 -7.84 -1.60
N ILE A 66 -9.38 -8.05 -0.31
CA ILE A 66 -10.63 -8.69 0.13
C ILE A 66 -11.85 -7.84 -0.21
N ASN A 67 -11.77 -6.52 0.03
CA ASN A 67 -12.85 -5.60 -0.33
C ASN A 67 -13.08 -5.50 -1.84
N PHE A 68 -12.07 -5.82 -2.67
CA PHE A 68 -12.21 -5.98 -4.11
C PHE A 68 -12.86 -7.30 -4.52
N MET A 69 -12.55 -8.40 -3.83
CA MET A 69 -13.11 -9.72 -4.14
C MET A 69 -14.63 -9.79 -3.96
N LEU A 70 -15.20 -9.07 -2.99
CA LEU A 70 -16.63 -9.07 -2.72
C LEU A 70 -17.47 -8.51 -3.90
N PRO A 71 -17.17 -7.33 -4.46
CA PRO A 71 -17.78 -6.83 -5.70
C PRO A 71 -17.60 -7.78 -6.89
N VAL A 72 -16.43 -8.38 -7.05
CA VAL A 72 -16.18 -9.35 -8.15
C VAL A 72 -17.07 -10.58 -8.02
N PHE A 73 -17.19 -11.13 -6.81
CA PHE A 73 -18.07 -12.26 -6.55
C PHE A 73 -19.53 -11.91 -6.84
N PHE A 74 -19.96 -10.70 -6.46
CA PHE A 74 -21.31 -10.20 -6.77
C PHE A 74 -21.57 -10.13 -8.29
N PHE A 75 -20.62 -9.60 -9.07
CA PHE A 75 -20.73 -9.57 -10.53
C PHE A 75 -20.80 -10.97 -11.16
N LEU A 76 -20.00 -11.92 -10.66
CA LEU A 76 -20.04 -13.31 -11.12
C LEU A 76 -21.41 -13.95 -10.89
N VAL A 77 -22.00 -13.73 -9.71
CA VAL A 77 -23.35 -14.22 -9.41
C VAL A 77 -24.38 -13.58 -10.35
N LEU A 78 -24.31 -12.26 -10.58
CA LEU A 78 -25.21 -11.57 -11.50
C LEU A 78 -25.09 -12.07 -12.95
N ASP A 79 -23.88 -12.37 -13.41
CA ASP A 79 -23.69 -12.93 -14.76
C ASP A 79 -24.30 -14.32 -14.88
N VAL A 80 -24.12 -15.18 -13.87
CA VAL A 80 -24.76 -16.50 -13.81
C VAL A 80 -26.29 -16.37 -13.76
N MET A 81 -26.83 -15.47 -12.94
CA MET A 81 -28.26 -15.18 -12.85
C MET A 81 -28.83 -14.67 -14.17
N SER A 82 -28.04 -13.97 -14.98
CA SER A 82 -28.43 -13.53 -16.33
C SER A 82 -28.72 -14.70 -17.28
N PHE A 83 -28.17 -15.88 -17.05
CA PHE A 83 -28.49 -17.06 -17.87
C PHE A 83 -29.83 -17.70 -17.49
N PHE A 84 -30.26 -17.52 -16.23
CA PHE A 84 -31.54 -18.02 -15.73
C PHE A 84 -32.74 -17.15 -16.10
N ILE A 85 -32.51 -15.93 -16.61
CA ILE A 85 -33.60 -15.08 -17.08
C ILE A 85 -34.11 -15.61 -18.45
N ASP A 86 -35.35 -16.09 -18.50
CA ASP A 86 -36.02 -16.52 -19.74
C ASP A 86 -36.59 -15.31 -20.52
N GLY A 87 -35.80 -14.25 -20.62
CA GLY A 87 -36.16 -13.01 -21.33
C GLY A 87 -35.84 -13.05 -22.81
N SER A 88 -36.53 -12.22 -23.58
CA SER A 88 -36.22 -11.97 -24.99
C SER A 88 -34.75 -11.51 -25.14
N GLY A 89 -34.12 -11.74 -26.30
CA GLY A 89 -32.69 -11.42 -26.51
C GLY A 89 -32.32 -9.96 -26.20
N THR A 90 -33.27 -9.04 -26.35
CA THR A 90 -33.18 -7.61 -26.01
C THR A 90 -33.06 -7.35 -24.52
N ASP A 91 -33.77 -8.11 -23.67
CA ASP A 91 -33.73 -7.94 -22.22
C ASP A 91 -32.39 -8.42 -21.64
N LYS A 92 -31.87 -9.52 -22.21
CA LYS A 92 -30.54 -10.07 -21.88
C LYS A 92 -29.42 -9.10 -22.27
N LEU A 93 -29.53 -8.47 -23.44
CA LEU A 93 -28.55 -7.51 -23.93
C LEU A 93 -28.52 -6.24 -23.06
N ASN A 94 -29.69 -5.69 -22.72
CA ASN A 94 -29.79 -4.55 -21.84
C ASN A 94 -29.19 -4.83 -20.45
N PHE A 95 -29.47 -6.01 -19.87
CA PHE A 95 -28.86 -6.42 -18.59
C PHE A 95 -27.32 -6.48 -18.67
N LYS A 96 -26.77 -7.09 -19.72
CA LYS A 96 -25.30 -7.18 -19.90
C LYS A 96 -24.66 -5.80 -20.11
N VAL A 97 -25.33 -4.86 -20.79
CA VAL A 97 -24.83 -3.48 -20.93
C VAL A 97 -24.78 -2.77 -19.57
N THR A 98 -25.81 -2.90 -18.74
CA THR A 98 -25.82 -2.32 -17.38
C THR A 98 -24.74 -2.96 -16.49
N LEU A 99 -24.52 -4.26 -16.60
CA LEU A 99 -23.43 -4.97 -15.90
C LEU A 99 -22.06 -4.41 -16.29
N LEU A 100 -21.80 -4.23 -17.58
CA LEU A 100 -20.53 -3.72 -18.11
C LEU A 100 -20.28 -2.27 -17.66
N LEU A 101 -21.33 -1.44 -17.66
CA LEU A 101 -21.27 -0.08 -17.12
C LEU A 101 -20.93 -0.09 -15.62
N SER A 102 -21.58 -0.96 -14.84
CA SER A 102 -21.31 -1.08 -13.40
C SER A 102 -19.87 -1.51 -13.11
N ILE A 103 -19.34 -2.48 -13.88
CA ILE A 103 -17.93 -2.89 -13.78
C ILE A 103 -16.99 -1.73 -14.12
N SER A 104 -17.31 -0.96 -15.16
CA SER A 104 -16.50 0.20 -15.58
C SER A 104 -16.44 1.27 -14.50
N VAL A 105 -17.58 1.58 -13.87
CA VAL A 105 -17.66 2.54 -12.76
C VAL A 105 -16.90 2.02 -11.54
N PHE A 106 -17.04 0.73 -11.21
CA PHE A 106 -16.30 0.12 -10.11
C PHE A 106 -14.78 0.16 -10.33
N LEU A 107 -14.32 -0.13 -11.54
CA LEU A 107 -12.91 -0.02 -11.93
C LEU A 107 -12.39 1.42 -11.84
N LEU A 108 -13.21 2.41 -12.21
CA LEU A 108 -12.86 3.82 -12.07
C LEU A 108 -12.66 4.21 -10.59
N ILE A 109 -13.60 3.84 -9.72
CA ILE A 109 -13.49 4.09 -8.28
C ILE A 109 -12.25 3.40 -7.70
N LEU A 110 -11.97 2.17 -8.12
CA LEU A 110 -10.76 1.48 -7.70
C LEU A 110 -9.50 2.21 -8.14
N ASN A 111 -9.47 2.67 -9.39
CA ASN A 111 -8.35 3.42 -9.92
C ASN A 111 -8.08 4.70 -9.11
N ASP A 112 -9.13 5.37 -8.65
CA ASP A 112 -9.02 6.55 -7.79
C ASP A 112 -8.58 6.21 -6.35
N THR A 113 -9.00 5.06 -5.82
CA THR A 113 -8.62 4.62 -4.45
C THR A 113 -7.22 4.03 -4.36
N LEU A 114 -6.72 3.41 -5.44
CA LEU A 114 -5.34 2.96 -5.56
C LEU A 114 -4.48 4.20 -5.84
N PRO A 115 -3.40 4.47 -5.08
CA PRO A 115 -2.56 5.61 -5.38
C PRO A 115 -1.98 5.47 -6.80
N SER A 116 -2.39 6.38 -7.69
CA SER A 116 -1.97 6.47 -9.11
C SER A 116 -0.47 6.76 -9.30
N THR A 117 0.29 6.88 -8.21
CA THR A 117 1.75 7.08 -8.20
C THR A 117 2.49 5.77 -8.46
N ALA A 118 2.18 5.10 -9.56
CA ALA A 118 2.98 4.02 -10.11
C ALA A 118 3.92 4.60 -11.18
N ASP A 119 4.99 5.30 -10.76
CA ASP A 119 6.11 5.64 -11.67
C ASP A 119 6.74 4.38 -12.32
N LYS A 120 6.43 3.21 -11.78
CA LYS A 120 6.59 1.91 -12.43
C LYS A 120 5.35 1.07 -12.18
N ILE A 121 4.78 0.56 -13.27
CA ILE A 121 3.87 -0.59 -13.23
C ILE A 121 4.68 -1.73 -12.60
N PRO A 122 4.34 -2.21 -11.39
CA PRO A 122 5.03 -3.37 -10.84
C PRO A 122 4.72 -4.55 -11.77
N LEU A 123 5.79 -5.21 -12.24
CA LEU A 123 5.69 -6.44 -13.02
C LEU A 123 4.85 -7.45 -12.22
N ILE A 124 3.77 -7.89 -12.84
CA ILE A 124 2.99 -9.07 -12.45
C ILE A 124 3.89 -10.29 -12.57
#